data_AF-A0A498LRN4-F1
#
_entry.id   AF-A0A498LRN4-F1
#
_cell.length_a   1.000
_cell.length_b   1.000
_cell.length_c   1.000
_cell.angle_alpha   90.00
_cell.angle_beta   90.00
_cell.angle_gamma   90.00
#
_symmetry.space_group_name_H-M   'P 1'
#
loop_
_entity.id
_entity.type
_entity.pdbx_description
1 polymer ?
#
loop_
_entity_poly.entity_id
_entity_poly.type
_entity_poly.pdbx_seq_one_letter_code
_entity_poly.pdbx_strand_id
1 'polypeptide(L)'
;MHSGNGETDIASPEEDKVEQPSRVGAESADLEMFQAQNRRLLPNFRNPLHVIDGPEQRYFIGIIDIFTVYGFKKRLEHLWKRLRHPRQSFSTYTEEKLGQAEKTELDAHLENLIARADCTKNWTEKIFRQTEVLLQPNPSARIEEFFYEKLDRKIPSRTTNAELLGQYMQDAAKEFGPGTPYGSTLITVGEYQRRLGGAEREFLQTSAINFLTPLRNFLEGDWKTISKERRLLENRRLDLDVCKARLKKAKLAEAKAAAEHELRVAQTEFDRQAEVTRLLLEGISSTHVNHLRCLHEFVEAQAAYYTQCHKHMQDLQKELSSANGDTFPNAFAVNASTSGVSAGPSPLSTATLPGASPPSRPPNPSNALESSTLKIEEVKPPATGTRKAKVLYDYDAADTSELSLLADELITVYTVPGMDPDWLIGERGNQKGKVPVTYLELLS
;
A
#
# COMPACT_ATOMS: atom_id res chain seq x y z
N MET A 1 51.72 -57.53 7.06
CA MET A 1 51.55 -58.94 7.48
C MET A 1 50.99 -58.96 8.89
N HIS A 2 50.09 -59.92 9.15
CA HIS A 2 49.35 -60.21 10.39
C HIS A 2 47.96 -59.56 10.57
N SER A 3 47.03 -60.22 9.88
CA SER A 3 45.66 -60.63 10.23
C SER A 3 45.32 -60.82 11.71
N GLY A 4 44.02 -60.77 12.03
CA GLY A 4 43.43 -61.51 13.16
C GLY A 4 42.02 -61.06 13.58
N ASN A 5 40.99 -61.75 13.08
CA ASN A 5 39.61 -61.74 13.61
C ASN A 5 39.50 -62.59 14.91
N GLY A 6 38.47 -62.36 15.74
CA GLY A 6 38.10 -63.28 16.81
C GLY A 6 36.95 -62.82 17.72
N GLU A 7 35.79 -63.42 17.48
CA GLU A 7 34.45 -63.35 18.09
C GLU A 7 34.25 -63.55 19.62
N THR A 8 33.14 -62.95 20.10
CA THR A 8 32.07 -63.43 21.02
C THR A 8 32.33 -63.84 22.49
N ASP A 9 31.58 -63.22 23.43
CA ASP A 9 30.38 -63.77 24.12
C ASP A 9 30.21 -63.47 25.64
N ILE A 10 29.00 -62.97 25.96
CA ILE A 10 28.09 -63.35 27.06
C ILE A 10 28.25 -62.78 28.51
N ALA A 11 27.11 -62.21 28.96
CA ALA A 11 26.50 -62.14 30.30
C ALA A 11 26.93 -61.09 31.35
N SER A 12 26.01 -60.13 31.56
CA SER A 12 25.73 -59.38 32.81
C SER A 12 25.31 -60.33 33.96
N PRO A 13 25.36 -59.96 35.26
CA PRO A 13 24.51 -58.87 35.80
C PRO A 13 25.11 -58.07 37.00
N GLU A 14 24.90 -56.76 37.03
CA GLU A 14 24.85 -55.99 38.29
C GLU A 14 23.68 -55.00 38.23
N GLU A 15 22.61 -55.32 38.96
CA GLU A 15 21.62 -54.36 39.44
C GLU A 15 22.11 -53.82 40.79
N ASP A 16 22.27 -52.50 40.92
CA ASP A 16 21.59 -51.69 41.95
C ASP A 16 22.13 -50.25 42.00
N LYS A 17 21.39 -49.32 41.40
CA LYS A 17 20.86 -48.13 42.11
C LYS A 17 19.90 -47.36 41.22
N VAL A 18 18.63 -47.47 41.58
CA VAL A 18 17.53 -46.66 41.07
C VAL A 18 17.75 -45.19 41.45
N GLU A 19 18.17 -44.36 40.49
CA GLU A 19 17.88 -42.93 40.50
C GLU A 19 16.74 -42.66 39.51
N GLN A 20 15.59 -42.28 40.05
CA GLN A 20 14.47 -41.80 39.25
C GLN A 20 14.85 -40.49 38.55
N PRO A 21 14.78 -40.37 37.21
CA PRO A 21 14.82 -39.06 36.60
C PRO A 21 13.49 -38.36 36.91
N SER A 22 13.58 -37.30 37.71
CA SER A 22 12.49 -36.39 38.03
C SER A 22 11.72 -36.00 36.76
N ARG A 23 10.43 -36.31 36.76
CA ARG A 23 9.45 -36.10 35.68
C ARG A 23 9.13 -34.62 35.39
N VAL A 24 10.04 -33.71 35.72
CA VAL A 24 9.85 -32.25 35.66
C VAL A 24 10.69 -31.61 34.55
N GLY A 25 11.66 -32.34 33.97
CA GLY A 25 12.56 -31.80 32.93
C GLY A 25 12.10 -31.95 31.47
N ALA A 26 11.22 -32.90 31.17
CA ALA A 26 10.81 -33.19 29.77
C ALA A 26 9.71 -32.24 29.26
N GLU A 27 8.80 -31.79 30.13
CA GLU A 27 7.78 -30.79 29.75
C GLU A 27 8.37 -29.41 29.48
N SER A 28 9.53 -29.08 30.08
CA SER A 28 10.22 -27.81 29.86
C SER A 28 10.85 -27.70 28.47
N ALA A 29 11.45 -28.79 27.99
CA ALA A 29 12.11 -28.81 26.67
C ALA A 29 11.09 -28.80 25.52
N ASP A 30 9.98 -29.51 25.67
CA ASP A 30 8.88 -29.50 24.69
C ASP A 30 8.16 -28.14 24.66
N LEU A 31 8.06 -27.44 25.80
CA LEU A 31 7.48 -26.10 25.88
C LEU A 31 8.40 -25.03 25.26
N GLU A 32 9.71 -25.14 25.43
CA GLU A 32 10.68 -24.26 24.76
C GLU A 32 10.72 -24.49 23.23
N MET A 33 10.65 -25.74 22.77
CA MET A 33 10.56 -26.05 21.33
C MET A 33 9.24 -25.57 20.71
N PHE A 34 8.13 -25.70 21.45
CA PHE A 34 6.80 -25.23 21.02
C PHE A 34 6.70 -23.70 20.99
N GLN A 35 7.41 -23.00 21.88
CA GLN A 35 7.55 -21.54 21.86
C GLN A 35 8.47 -21.04 20.74
N ALA A 36 9.44 -21.83 20.28
CA ALA A 36 10.30 -21.49 19.15
C ALA A 36 9.58 -21.60 17.79
N GLN A 37 8.66 -22.56 17.62
CA GLN A 37 7.96 -22.79 16.34
C GLN A 37 6.76 -21.86 16.08
N ASN A 38 6.26 -21.14 17.10
CA ASN A 38 5.13 -20.20 16.97
C ASN A 38 5.53 -18.72 17.02
N ARG A 39 6.81 -18.38 16.86
CA ARG A 39 7.24 -17.00 16.59
C ARG A 39 7.30 -16.74 15.08
N ARG A 40 6.22 -16.19 14.53
CA ARG A 40 6.35 -15.16 13.48
C ARG A 40 5.86 -13.84 14.05
N LEU A 41 6.67 -13.25 14.91
CA LEU A 41 6.79 -11.80 14.95
C LEU A 41 7.98 -11.47 14.05
N LEU A 42 7.76 -10.62 13.04
CA LEU A 42 8.86 -9.97 12.35
C LEU A 42 9.71 -9.28 13.42
N PRO A 43 11.03 -9.54 13.52
CA PRO A 43 11.87 -8.77 14.41
C PRO A 43 11.79 -7.30 13.97
N ASN A 44 11.40 -6.41 14.89
CA ASN A 44 11.32 -4.95 14.77
C ASN A 44 10.08 -4.32 14.12
N PHE A 45 8.86 -4.69 14.54
CA PHE A 45 7.67 -3.85 14.31
C PHE A 45 6.94 -3.52 15.63
N ARG A 46 6.73 -2.22 15.90
CA ARG A 46 5.81 -1.70 16.91
C ARG A 46 4.49 -1.36 16.22
N ASN A 47 3.42 -2.13 16.48
CA ASN A 47 2.04 -1.67 16.31
C ASN A 47 1.12 -2.51 17.24
N PRO A 48 0.27 -1.92 18.11
CA PRO A 48 -0.38 -2.63 19.22
C PRO A 48 -1.81 -3.13 18.91
N LEU A 49 -2.18 -3.38 17.65
CA LEU A 49 -3.60 -3.55 17.30
C LEU A 49 -4.23 -4.93 17.53
N HIS A 50 -3.55 -5.87 18.19
CA HIS A 50 -4.03 -7.25 18.27
C HIS A 50 -3.68 -7.93 19.59
N VAL A 51 -4.05 -7.36 20.74
CA VAL A 51 -3.74 -7.96 22.05
C VAL A 51 -4.90 -7.82 23.05
N ILE A 52 -5.37 -8.95 23.61
CA ILE A 52 -6.21 -8.96 24.82
C ILE A 52 -5.40 -9.58 25.96
N ASP A 53 -5.27 -8.85 27.07
CA ASP A 53 -4.62 -9.33 28.29
C ASP A 53 -5.66 -9.99 29.22
N GLY A 54 -5.50 -11.30 29.43
CA GLY A 54 -6.23 -12.06 30.44
C GLY A 54 -5.42 -12.20 31.74
N PRO A 55 -6.02 -12.67 32.84
CA PRO A 55 -5.38 -12.69 34.16
C PRO A 55 -4.14 -13.58 34.24
N GLU A 56 -3.92 -14.51 33.30
CA GLU A 56 -2.74 -15.38 33.30
C GLU A 56 -1.97 -15.42 31.97
N GLN A 57 -2.54 -14.99 30.83
CA GLN A 57 -1.83 -14.98 29.53
C GLN A 57 -2.35 -13.88 28.57
N ARG A 58 -1.46 -13.49 27.64
CA ARG A 58 -1.66 -12.48 26.59
C ARG A 58 -2.05 -13.14 25.26
N TYR A 59 -3.20 -12.77 24.71
CA TYR A 59 -3.74 -13.34 23.46
C TYR A 59 -3.60 -12.38 22.29
N PHE A 60 -3.18 -12.88 21.12
CA PHE A 60 -3.14 -12.11 19.88
C PHE A 60 -4.34 -12.45 18.98
N ILE A 61 -5.06 -11.43 18.50
CA ILE A 61 -6.29 -11.58 17.71
C ILE A 61 -6.06 -11.13 16.27
N GLY A 62 -6.27 -11.99 15.27
CA GLY A 62 -6.13 -11.59 13.87
C GLY A 62 -7.32 -10.75 13.38
N ILE A 63 -7.13 -9.92 12.35
CA ILE A 63 -8.23 -9.17 11.66
C ILE A 63 -9.39 -10.09 11.24
N ILE A 64 -9.13 -11.37 11.00
CA ILE A 64 -10.15 -12.37 10.63
C ILE A 64 -11.06 -12.72 11.82
N ASP A 65 -10.57 -12.67 13.06
CA ASP A 65 -11.32 -13.04 14.27
C ASP A 65 -12.41 -12.02 14.64
N ILE A 66 -12.26 -10.76 14.23
CA ILE A 66 -13.26 -9.70 14.42
C ILE A 66 -14.47 -9.92 13.50
N PHE A 67 -14.25 -10.43 12.28
CA PHE A 67 -15.29 -10.60 11.26
C PHE A 67 -15.81 -12.04 11.12
N THR A 68 -15.12 -13.05 11.67
CA THR A 68 -15.65 -14.41 11.78
C THR A 68 -16.33 -14.62 13.13
N VAL A 69 -17.59 -14.22 13.23
CA VAL A 69 -18.41 -14.55 14.40
C VAL A 69 -18.41 -16.07 14.59
N TYR A 70 -17.83 -16.55 15.69
CA TYR A 70 -17.88 -17.95 16.10
C TYR A 70 -19.31 -18.29 16.55
N GLY A 71 -20.20 -18.43 15.56
CA GLY A 71 -21.63 -18.53 15.77
C GLY A 71 -22.02 -19.81 16.51
N PHE A 72 -23.22 -19.78 17.11
CA PHE A 72 -23.80 -20.87 17.89
C PHE A 72 -23.75 -22.22 17.15
N LYS A 73 -23.88 -22.21 15.82
CA LYS A 73 -23.79 -23.39 14.95
C LYS A 73 -22.41 -24.06 14.99
N LYS A 74 -21.32 -23.28 14.97
CA LYS A 74 -19.94 -23.81 15.11
C LYS A 74 -19.67 -24.29 16.53
N ARG A 75 -20.21 -23.61 17.56
CA ARG A 75 -20.13 -24.07 18.97
C ARG A 75 -20.82 -25.41 19.17
N LEU A 76 -22.01 -25.58 18.61
CA LEU A 76 -22.77 -26.82 18.69
C LEU A 76 -22.05 -27.97 17.97
N GLU A 77 -21.47 -27.68 16.81
CA GLU A 77 -20.66 -28.64 16.06
C GLU A 77 -19.41 -29.07 16.84
N HIS A 78 -18.72 -28.12 17.47
CA HIS A 78 -17.55 -28.41 18.30
C HIS A 78 -17.91 -29.22 19.55
N LEU A 79 -19.02 -28.88 20.22
CA LEU A 79 -19.50 -29.57 21.42
C LEU A 79 -19.96 -31.00 21.09
N TRP A 80 -20.65 -31.18 19.97
CA TRP A 80 -21.06 -32.48 19.46
C TRP A 80 -19.86 -33.36 19.10
N LYS A 81 -18.84 -32.79 18.44
CA LYS A 81 -17.58 -33.50 18.14
C LYS A 81 -16.82 -33.90 19.42
N ARG A 82 -16.86 -33.05 20.45
CA ARG A 82 -16.23 -33.29 21.77
C ARG A 82 -16.94 -34.40 22.57
N LEU A 83 -18.27 -34.45 22.49
CA LEU A 83 -19.10 -35.47 23.14
C LEU A 83 -18.98 -36.85 22.46
N ARG A 84 -18.82 -36.88 21.14
CA ARG A 84 -18.74 -38.13 20.37
C ARG A 84 -17.34 -38.76 20.35
N HIS A 85 -16.28 -37.95 20.48
CA HIS A 85 -14.89 -38.43 20.42
C HIS A 85 -14.02 -37.82 21.56
N PRO A 86 -14.09 -38.36 22.79
CA PRO A 86 -13.51 -37.74 23.99
C PRO A 86 -11.98 -37.67 24.06
N ARG A 87 -11.26 -38.25 23.08
CA ARG A 87 -9.79 -38.39 23.09
C ARG A 87 -9.08 -38.01 21.79
N GLN A 88 -9.76 -37.37 20.84
CA GLN A 88 -9.15 -36.94 19.58
C GLN A 88 -9.09 -35.40 19.51
N SER A 89 -7.88 -34.87 19.45
CA SER A 89 -7.60 -33.49 19.11
C SER A 89 -7.76 -33.31 17.61
N PHE A 90 -8.86 -32.71 17.15
CA PHE A 90 -9.04 -32.37 15.74
C PHE A 90 -8.29 -31.07 15.42
N SER A 91 -7.01 -31.21 15.06
CA SER A 91 -6.30 -30.20 14.27
C SER A 91 -6.48 -30.56 12.80
N THR A 92 -7.04 -29.66 12.00
CA THR A 92 -7.07 -29.79 10.53
C THR A 92 -5.69 -29.54 9.90
N TYR A 93 -4.63 -29.53 10.71
CA TYR A 93 -3.25 -29.44 10.27
C TYR A 93 -2.70 -30.86 10.17
N THR A 94 -2.59 -31.33 8.93
CA THR A 94 -2.14 -32.67 8.55
C THR A 94 -0.74 -33.01 9.08
N GLU A 95 -0.46 -34.31 9.22
CA GLU A 95 0.82 -34.90 9.64
C GLU A 95 2.04 -34.52 8.75
N GLU A 96 1.85 -33.67 7.73
CA GLU A 96 2.91 -33.14 6.86
C GLU A 96 3.96 -32.32 7.60
N LYS A 97 3.59 -31.57 8.64
CA LYS A 97 4.59 -30.88 9.48
C LYS A 97 5.35 -31.80 10.41
N LEU A 98 4.91 -33.06 10.56
CA LEU A 98 5.56 -34.07 11.39
C LEU A 98 6.49 -34.99 10.57
N GLY A 99 6.66 -34.73 9.27
CA GLY A 99 7.73 -35.32 8.44
C GLY A 99 7.61 -36.82 8.15
N GLN A 100 6.47 -37.46 8.44
CA GLN A 100 6.30 -38.91 8.27
C GLN A 100 5.43 -39.34 7.08
N ALA A 101 4.81 -38.40 6.35
CA ALA A 101 3.97 -38.70 5.20
C ALA A 101 4.68 -38.34 3.89
N GLU A 102 4.76 -39.31 2.98
CA GLU A 102 5.18 -39.14 1.58
C GLU A 102 4.19 -38.21 0.88
N LYS A 103 4.61 -36.98 0.60
CA LYS A 103 3.78 -35.93 -0.02
C LYS A 103 3.37 -36.36 -1.42
N THR A 104 2.07 -36.26 -1.74
CA THR A 104 1.66 -36.35 -3.15
C THR A 104 2.22 -35.13 -3.90
N GLU A 105 3.26 -35.35 -4.71
CA GLU A 105 3.83 -34.30 -5.55
C GLU A 105 2.84 -33.88 -6.63
N LEU A 106 2.72 -32.58 -6.85
CA LEU A 106 2.02 -32.04 -8.01
C LEU A 106 2.95 -32.19 -9.22
N ASP A 107 2.39 -32.39 -10.40
CA ASP A 107 3.19 -32.38 -11.63
C ASP A 107 3.92 -31.02 -11.79
N ALA A 108 5.18 -31.05 -12.24
CA ALA A 108 6.04 -29.89 -12.38
C ALA A 108 5.43 -28.82 -13.30
N HIS A 109 4.66 -29.23 -14.32
CA HIS A 109 3.94 -28.29 -15.17
C HIS A 109 2.90 -27.48 -14.38
N LEU A 110 2.12 -28.15 -13.53
CA LEU A 110 1.09 -27.51 -12.70
C LEU A 110 1.71 -26.60 -11.64
N GLU A 111 2.84 -26.98 -11.04
CA GLU A 111 3.58 -26.12 -10.11
C GLU A 111 4.07 -24.83 -10.79
N ASN A 112 4.61 -24.93 -12.01
CA ASN A 112 5.00 -23.77 -12.81
C ASN A 112 3.82 -22.85 -13.14
N LEU A 113 2.67 -23.44 -13.49
CA LEU A 113 1.43 -22.69 -13.73
C LEU A 113 0.98 -21.94 -12.47
N ILE A 114 1.03 -22.59 -11.30
CA ILE A 114 0.69 -21.99 -10.01
C ILE A 114 1.62 -20.81 -9.68
N ALA A 115 2.94 -20.99 -9.83
CA ALA A 115 3.92 -19.95 -9.55
C ALA A 115 3.72 -18.73 -10.45
N ARG A 116 3.48 -18.95 -11.76
CA ARG A 116 3.18 -17.89 -12.72
C ARG A 116 1.88 -17.16 -12.36
N ALA A 117 0.86 -17.89 -11.91
CA ALA A 117 -0.42 -17.31 -11.48
C ALA A 117 -0.26 -16.40 -10.26
N ASP A 118 0.48 -16.84 -9.25
CA ASP A 118 0.78 -16.07 -8.05
C ASP A 118 1.57 -14.80 -8.37
N CYS A 119 2.58 -14.92 -9.23
CA CYS A 119 3.32 -13.77 -9.75
C CYS A 119 2.39 -12.77 -10.45
N THR A 120 1.52 -13.28 -11.33
CA THR A 120 0.56 -12.45 -12.09
C THR A 120 -0.37 -11.69 -11.16
N LYS A 121 -0.97 -12.34 -10.17
CA LYS A 121 -1.85 -11.67 -9.22
C LYS A 121 -1.12 -10.61 -8.40
N ASN A 122 0.04 -10.96 -7.85
CA ASN A 122 0.81 -10.05 -6.99
C ASN A 122 1.20 -8.77 -7.73
N TRP A 123 1.68 -8.89 -8.96
CA TRP A 123 2.07 -7.70 -9.73
C TRP A 123 0.88 -6.93 -10.28
N THR A 124 -0.18 -7.62 -10.71
CA THR A 124 -1.42 -6.94 -11.13
C THR A 124 -1.99 -6.10 -10.00
N GLU A 125 -2.05 -6.64 -8.78
CA GLU A 125 -2.53 -5.92 -7.60
C GLU A 125 -1.65 -4.71 -7.25
N LYS A 126 -0.32 -4.86 -7.26
CA LYS A 126 0.59 -3.76 -6.95
C LYS A 126 0.51 -2.63 -7.97
N ILE A 127 0.49 -2.95 -9.26
CA ILE A 127 0.37 -1.98 -10.35
C ILE A 127 -0.98 -1.27 -10.25
N PHE A 128 -2.06 -2.02 -10.09
CA PHE A 128 -3.40 -1.48 -9.90
C PHE A 128 -3.45 -0.46 -8.75
N ARG A 129 -2.94 -0.82 -7.57
CA ARG A 129 -2.92 0.07 -6.40
C ARG A 129 -2.10 1.33 -6.63
N GLN A 130 -0.95 1.21 -7.28
CA GLN A 130 -0.10 2.38 -7.53
C GLN A 130 -0.72 3.31 -8.56
N THR A 131 -1.40 2.76 -9.57
CA THR A 131 -2.12 3.58 -10.54
C THR A 131 -3.36 4.24 -9.94
N GLU A 132 -4.09 3.60 -9.00
CA GLU A 132 -5.14 4.26 -8.21
C GLU A 132 -4.59 5.50 -7.47
N VAL A 133 -3.40 5.38 -6.85
CA VAL A 133 -2.76 6.51 -6.13
C VAL A 133 -2.32 7.61 -7.10
N LEU A 134 -1.83 7.25 -8.28
CA LEU A 134 -1.43 8.23 -9.30
C LEU A 134 -2.62 9.03 -9.82
N LEU A 135 -3.75 8.36 -10.08
CA LEU A 135 -4.94 9.00 -10.63
C LEU A 135 -5.74 9.75 -9.54
N GLN A 136 -5.79 9.22 -8.32
CA GLN A 136 -6.47 9.88 -7.20
C GLN A 136 -5.64 9.78 -5.91
N PRO A 137 -4.71 10.72 -5.68
CA PRO A 137 -3.82 10.70 -4.52
C PRO A 137 -4.58 10.75 -3.18
N ASN A 138 -5.71 11.45 -3.15
CA ASN A 138 -6.53 11.61 -1.95
C ASN A 138 -7.18 10.27 -1.54
N PRO A 139 -6.83 9.69 -0.38
CA PRO A 139 -7.36 8.40 0.06
C PRO A 139 -8.87 8.42 0.33
N SER A 140 -9.39 9.48 0.95
CA SER A 140 -10.82 9.61 1.25
C SER A 140 -11.65 9.62 -0.03
N ALA A 141 -11.14 10.30 -1.04
CA ALA A 141 -11.76 10.38 -2.35
C ALA A 141 -11.80 9.03 -3.08
N ARG A 142 -10.76 8.19 -2.94
CA ARG A 142 -10.73 6.82 -3.46
C ARG A 142 -11.73 5.90 -2.78
N ILE A 143 -11.86 6.03 -1.45
CA ILE A 143 -12.83 5.24 -0.67
C ILE A 143 -14.26 5.60 -1.10
N GLU A 144 -14.55 6.89 -1.28
CA GLU A 144 -15.84 7.35 -1.76
C GLU A 144 -16.19 6.76 -3.13
N GLU A 145 -15.25 6.82 -4.10
CA GLU A 145 -15.42 6.23 -5.43
C GLU A 145 -15.72 4.73 -5.36
N PHE A 146 -15.00 3.99 -4.51
CA PHE A 146 -15.27 2.57 -4.26
C PHE A 146 -16.69 2.30 -3.75
N PHE A 147 -17.23 3.16 -2.88
CA PHE A 147 -18.61 3.03 -2.39
C PHE A 147 -19.64 3.28 -3.49
N TYR A 148 -19.43 4.29 -4.34
CA TYR A 148 -20.30 4.55 -5.49
C TYR A 148 -20.28 3.39 -6.48
N GLU A 149 -19.10 2.83 -6.75
CA GLU A 149 -18.92 1.65 -7.60
C GLU A 149 -19.65 0.42 -7.03
N LYS A 150 -19.54 0.16 -5.72
CA LYS A 150 -20.26 -0.97 -5.07
C LYS A 150 -21.77 -0.79 -4.99
N LEU A 151 -22.26 0.44 -4.97
CA LEU A 151 -23.69 0.76 -4.92
C LEU A 151 -24.32 0.88 -6.32
N ASP A 152 -23.55 0.64 -7.38
CA ASP A 152 -23.96 0.83 -8.78
C ASP A 152 -24.56 2.23 -9.02
N ARG A 153 -23.96 3.23 -8.37
CA ARG A 153 -24.35 4.63 -8.46
C ARG A 153 -23.35 5.38 -9.33
N LYS A 154 -23.86 6.31 -10.13
CA LYS A 154 -23.01 7.18 -10.95
C LYS A 154 -22.09 8.02 -10.05
N ILE A 155 -20.78 7.87 -10.24
CA ILE A 155 -19.79 8.69 -9.55
C ILE A 155 -20.01 10.15 -9.96
N PRO A 156 -20.19 11.08 -9.01
CA PRO A 156 -20.31 12.49 -9.32
C PRO A 156 -19.02 12.97 -9.99
N SER A 157 -19.15 13.69 -11.11
CA SER A 157 -18.01 14.30 -11.78
C SER A 157 -17.37 15.32 -10.85
N ARG A 158 -16.22 15.00 -10.29
CA ARG A 158 -15.46 15.95 -9.47
C ARG A 158 -14.86 17.03 -10.36
N THR A 159 -15.02 18.26 -9.91
CA THR A 159 -14.29 19.40 -10.44
C THR A 159 -12.80 19.20 -10.16
N THR A 160 -11.98 19.32 -11.19
CA THR A 160 -10.53 19.24 -11.04
C THR A 160 -9.99 20.50 -10.37
N ASN A 161 -8.76 20.43 -9.82
CA ASN A 161 -8.13 21.58 -9.18
C ASN A 161 -7.96 22.76 -10.15
N ALA A 162 -7.60 22.47 -11.40
CA ALA A 162 -7.46 23.48 -12.45
C ALA A 162 -8.80 24.13 -12.84
N GLU A 163 -9.89 23.35 -12.90
CA GLU A 163 -11.22 23.92 -13.11
C GLU A 163 -11.69 24.80 -11.96
N LEU A 164 -11.41 24.40 -10.72
CA LEU A 164 -11.73 25.20 -9.54
C LEU A 164 -10.99 26.54 -9.58
N LEU A 165 -9.68 26.52 -9.85
CA LEU A 165 -8.89 27.74 -10.01
C LEU A 165 -9.42 28.61 -11.15
N GLY A 166 -9.70 28.00 -12.31
CA GLY A 166 -10.24 28.72 -13.46
C GLY A 166 -11.60 29.36 -13.19
N GLN A 167 -12.45 28.72 -12.38
CA GLN A 167 -13.72 29.28 -11.92
C GLN A 167 -13.50 30.53 -11.06
N TYR A 168 -12.62 30.48 -10.06
CA TYR A 168 -12.30 31.65 -9.23
C TYR A 168 -11.68 32.80 -10.03
N MET A 169 -10.85 32.51 -11.04
CA MET A 169 -10.30 33.54 -11.94
C MET A 169 -11.39 34.23 -12.75
N GLN A 170 -12.36 33.47 -13.27
CA GLN A 170 -13.50 34.02 -14.01
C GLN A 170 -14.40 34.86 -13.12
N ASP A 171 -14.64 34.42 -11.89
CA ASP A 171 -15.47 35.17 -10.93
C ASP A 171 -14.76 36.46 -10.49
N ALA A 172 -13.45 36.41 -10.23
CA ALA A 172 -12.64 37.61 -9.98
C ALA A 172 -12.68 38.59 -11.17
N ALA A 173 -12.60 38.09 -12.40
CA ALA A 173 -12.66 38.95 -13.58
C ALA A 173 -13.99 39.69 -13.75
N LYS A 174 -15.11 39.09 -13.30
CA LYS A 174 -16.42 39.76 -13.29
C LYS A 174 -16.43 40.95 -12.34
N GLU A 175 -15.81 40.81 -11.17
CA GLU A 175 -15.69 41.88 -10.16
C GLU A 175 -14.73 42.99 -10.60
N PHE A 176 -13.58 42.64 -11.18
CA PHE A 176 -12.63 43.64 -11.73
C PHE A 176 -13.16 44.33 -12.98
N GLY A 177 -14.06 43.68 -13.71
CA GLY A 177 -14.64 44.17 -14.94
C GLY A 177 -13.75 43.88 -16.17
N PRO A 178 -14.36 43.45 -17.30
CA PRO A 178 -13.63 43.02 -18.50
C PRO A 178 -12.93 44.17 -19.25
N GLY A 179 -13.31 45.42 -18.96
CA GLY A 179 -12.64 46.60 -19.52
C GLY A 179 -11.29 46.91 -18.87
N THR A 180 -10.99 46.29 -17.72
CA THR A 180 -9.66 46.38 -17.13
C THR A 180 -8.76 45.32 -17.75
N PRO A 181 -7.49 45.63 -18.00
CA PRO A 181 -6.58 44.62 -18.53
C PRO A 181 -6.29 43.45 -17.61
N TYR A 182 -6.39 43.68 -16.30
CA TYR A 182 -6.31 42.60 -15.34
C TYR A 182 -7.54 41.68 -15.44
N GLY A 183 -8.75 42.26 -15.51
CA GLY A 183 -9.99 41.51 -15.72
C GLY A 183 -9.98 40.72 -17.02
N SER A 184 -9.63 41.33 -18.15
CA SER A 184 -9.56 40.62 -19.45
C SER A 184 -8.53 39.49 -19.44
N THR A 185 -7.34 39.71 -18.85
CA THR A 185 -6.32 38.67 -18.69
C THR A 185 -6.81 37.51 -17.82
N LEU A 186 -7.49 37.80 -16.71
CA LEU A 186 -8.06 36.78 -15.83
C LEU A 186 -9.13 35.94 -16.53
N ILE A 187 -9.94 36.52 -17.42
CA ILE A 187 -10.89 35.77 -18.25
C ILE A 187 -10.15 34.74 -19.10
N THR A 188 -9.15 35.20 -19.87
CA THR A 188 -8.37 34.34 -20.76
C THR A 188 -7.66 33.24 -19.96
N VAL A 189 -6.89 33.58 -18.94
CA VAL A 189 -6.16 32.59 -18.13
C VAL A 189 -7.13 31.61 -17.45
N GLY A 190 -8.24 32.10 -16.89
CA GLY A 190 -9.26 31.27 -16.25
C GLY A 190 -9.91 30.27 -17.22
N GLU A 191 -10.16 30.68 -18.46
CA GLU A 191 -10.66 29.78 -19.51
C GLU A 191 -9.67 28.65 -19.83
N TYR A 192 -8.39 28.98 -20.05
CA TYR A 192 -7.37 27.95 -20.31
C TYR A 192 -7.15 27.02 -19.11
N GLN A 193 -7.27 27.51 -17.87
CA GLN A 193 -7.23 26.65 -16.69
C GLN A 193 -8.40 25.65 -16.64
N ARG A 194 -9.61 26.08 -17.01
CA ARG A 194 -10.74 25.14 -17.15
C ARG A 194 -10.52 24.12 -18.26
N ARG A 195 -9.90 24.51 -19.39
CA ARG A 195 -9.55 23.57 -20.46
C ARG A 195 -8.52 22.53 -20.00
N LEU A 196 -7.50 22.94 -19.23
CA LEU A 196 -6.53 22.02 -18.61
C LEU A 196 -7.21 21.01 -17.68
N GLY A 197 -8.09 21.49 -16.79
CA GLY A 197 -8.82 20.60 -15.90
C GLY A 197 -9.81 19.67 -16.62
N GLY A 198 -10.36 20.13 -17.75
CA GLY A 198 -11.14 19.27 -18.65
C GLY A 198 -10.32 18.12 -19.23
N ALA A 199 -9.11 18.41 -19.71
CA ALA A 199 -8.17 17.40 -20.21
C ALA A 199 -7.75 16.41 -19.09
N GLU A 200 -7.52 16.90 -17.87
CA GLU A 200 -7.20 16.07 -16.72
C GLU A 200 -8.35 15.11 -16.40
N ARG A 201 -9.59 15.60 -16.34
CA ARG A 201 -10.77 14.74 -16.12
C ARG A 201 -10.89 13.64 -17.17
N GLU A 202 -10.69 13.97 -18.45
CA GLU A 202 -10.74 12.99 -19.55
C GLU A 202 -9.66 11.91 -19.39
N PHE A 203 -8.44 12.30 -19.02
CA PHE A 203 -7.35 11.39 -18.73
C PHE A 203 -7.67 10.43 -17.56
N LEU A 204 -8.16 10.99 -16.45
CA LEU A 204 -8.54 10.21 -15.26
C LEU A 204 -9.63 9.18 -15.61
N GLN A 205 -10.67 9.61 -16.31
CA GLN A 205 -11.77 8.74 -16.72
C GLN A 205 -11.31 7.65 -17.68
N THR A 206 -10.54 8.02 -18.72
CA THR A 206 -10.04 7.06 -19.72
C THR A 206 -9.16 6.01 -19.08
N SER A 207 -8.27 6.41 -18.17
CA SER A 207 -7.39 5.49 -17.43
C SER A 207 -8.17 4.58 -16.49
N ALA A 208 -9.20 5.10 -15.80
CA ALA A 208 -10.03 4.29 -14.91
C ALA A 208 -10.79 3.19 -15.68
N ILE A 209 -11.35 3.53 -16.85
CA ILE A 209 -12.15 2.60 -17.67
C ILE A 209 -11.25 1.59 -18.40
N ASN A 210 -10.19 2.05 -19.06
CA ASN A 210 -9.43 1.20 -19.99
C ASN A 210 -8.27 0.45 -19.30
N PHE A 211 -7.79 0.95 -18.16
CA PHE A 211 -6.69 0.34 -17.43
C PHE A 211 -7.11 -0.25 -16.08
N LEU A 212 -7.69 0.54 -15.18
CA LEU A 212 -8.01 0.05 -13.83
C LEU A 212 -9.13 -1.01 -13.83
N THR A 213 -10.20 -0.78 -14.60
CA THR A 213 -11.37 -1.68 -14.61
C THR A 213 -11.03 -3.12 -15.04
N PRO A 214 -10.28 -3.35 -16.15
CA PRO A 214 -9.88 -4.70 -16.52
C PRO A 214 -9.02 -5.41 -15.46
N LEU A 215 -8.08 -4.69 -14.83
CA LEU A 215 -7.26 -5.26 -13.75
C LEU A 215 -8.11 -5.60 -12.52
N ARG A 216 -9.06 -4.73 -12.14
CA ARG A 216 -10.02 -5.00 -11.06
C ARG A 216 -10.84 -6.25 -11.37
N ASN A 217 -11.37 -6.38 -12.57
CA ASN A 217 -12.19 -7.52 -12.99
C ASN A 217 -11.41 -8.85 -12.87
N PHE A 218 -10.14 -8.87 -13.26
CA PHE A 218 -9.28 -10.03 -13.04
C PHE A 218 -9.10 -10.34 -11.54
N LEU A 219 -8.77 -9.34 -10.72
CA LEU A 219 -8.50 -9.53 -9.29
C LEU A 219 -9.76 -9.93 -8.49
N GLU A 220 -10.90 -9.31 -8.79
CA GLU A 220 -12.15 -9.50 -8.07
C GLU A 220 -13.03 -10.61 -8.65
N GLY A 221 -12.79 -11.04 -9.89
CA GLY A 221 -13.51 -12.10 -10.59
C GLY A 221 -12.64 -13.35 -10.76
N ASP A 222 -11.83 -13.38 -11.82
CA ASP A 222 -11.06 -14.56 -12.24
C ASP A 222 -10.17 -15.12 -11.13
N TRP A 223 -9.43 -14.24 -10.45
CA TRP A 223 -8.52 -14.65 -9.39
C TRP A 223 -9.24 -15.26 -8.19
N LYS A 224 -10.45 -14.79 -7.85
CA LYS A 224 -11.22 -15.41 -6.75
C LYS A 224 -11.60 -16.85 -7.09
N THR A 225 -11.96 -17.11 -8.35
CA THR A 225 -12.23 -18.46 -8.85
C THR A 225 -10.97 -19.32 -8.82
N ILE A 226 -9.86 -18.82 -9.37
CA ILE A 226 -8.56 -19.52 -9.34
C ILE A 226 -8.15 -19.85 -7.90
N SER A 227 -8.27 -18.89 -6.98
CA SER A 227 -7.92 -19.07 -5.57
C SER A 227 -8.79 -20.13 -4.89
N LYS A 228 -10.10 -20.16 -5.19
CA LYS A 228 -11.02 -21.17 -4.68
C LYS A 228 -10.67 -22.57 -5.18
N GLU A 229 -10.48 -22.75 -6.49
CA GLU A 229 -10.19 -24.05 -7.07
C GLU A 229 -8.82 -24.59 -6.63
N ARG A 230 -7.82 -23.71 -6.44
CA ARG A 230 -6.52 -24.10 -5.84
C ARG A 230 -6.64 -24.58 -4.40
N ARG A 231 -7.47 -23.94 -3.57
CA ARG A 231 -7.75 -24.43 -2.20
C ARG A 231 -8.44 -25.78 -2.22
N LEU A 232 -9.36 -25.98 -3.16
CA LEU A 232 -10.05 -27.26 -3.32
C LEU A 232 -9.08 -28.35 -3.78
N LEU A 233 -8.16 -28.06 -4.70
CA LEU A 233 -7.10 -28.96 -5.11
C LEU A 233 -6.21 -29.39 -3.94
N GLU A 234 -5.78 -28.43 -3.12
CA GLU A 234 -5.00 -28.73 -1.91
C GLU A 234 -5.76 -29.65 -0.95
N ASN A 235 -7.05 -29.38 -0.71
CA ASN A 235 -7.88 -30.25 0.12
C ASN A 235 -7.98 -31.67 -0.47
N ARG A 236 -8.15 -31.81 -1.78
CA ARG A 236 -8.20 -33.13 -2.44
C ARG A 236 -6.87 -33.85 -2.39
N ARG A 237 -5.74 -33.14 -2.43
CA ARG A 237 -4.42 -33.74 -2.20
C ARG A 237 -4.33 -34.33 -0.80
N LEU A 238 -4.76 -33.58 0.21
CA LEU A 238 -4.75 -34.04 1.60
C LEU A 238 -5.69 -35.24 1.82
N ASP A 239 -6.88 -35.24 1.22
CA ASP A 239 -7.81 -36.39 1.25
C ASP A 239 -7.16 -37.64 0.65
N LEU A 240 -6.48 -37.49 -0.49
CA LEU A 240 -5.76 -38.57 -1.16
C LEU A 240 -4.62 -39.13 -0.29
N ASP A 241 -3.85 -38.27 0.37
CA ASP A 241 -2.79 -38.66 1.30
C ASP A 241 -3.33 -39.47 2.49
N VAL A 242 -4.48 -39.06 3.04
CA VAL A 242 -5.18 -39.80 4.11
C VAL A 242 -5.62 -41.19 3.63
N CYS A 243 -6.20 -41.30 2.43
CA CYS A 243 -6.59 -42.59 1.85
C CYS A 243 -5.38 -43.50 1.61
N LYS A 244 -4.25 -42.96 1.12
CA LYS A 244 -2.98 -43.69 0.95
C LYS A 244 -2.49 -44.23 2.29
N ALA A 245 -2.50 -43.41 3.33
CA ALA A 245 -2.09 -43.81 4.68
C ALA A 245 -3.02 -44.88 5.28
N ARG A 246 -4.34 -44.76 5.05
CA ARG A 246 -5.33 -45.75 5.50
C ARG A 246 -5.12 -47.10 4.83
N LEU A 247 -4.85 -47.12 3.53
CA LEU A 247 -4.53 -48.35 2.79
C LEU A 247 -3.26 -49.02 3.35
N LYS A 248 -2.19 -48.24 3.60
CA LYS A 248 -0.94 -48.74 4.20
C LYS A 248 -1.17 -49.37 5.60
N LYS A 249 -2.15 -48.88 6.37
CA LYS A 249 -2.48 -49.37 7.73
C LYS A 249 -3.46 -50.55 7.75
N ALA A 250 -4.18 -50.83 6.66
CA ALA A 250 -5.20 -51.88 6.62
C ALA A 250 -4.57 -53.29 6.57
N LYS A 251 -4.86 -54.13 7.58
CA LYS A 251 -4.31 -55.50 7.70
C LYS A 251 -5.28 -56.60 7.28
N LEU A 252 -6.58 -56.40 7.47
CA LEU A 252 -7.62 -57.39 7.12
C LEU A 252 -8.00 -57.25 5.65
N ALA A 253 -8.28 -58.38 4.97
CA ALA A 253 -8.60 -58.39 3.54
C ALA A 253 -9.80 -57.52 3.17
N GLU A 254 -10.89 -57.59 3.96
CA GLU A 254 -12.08 -56.77 3.76
C GLU A 254 -11.80 -55.27 3.99
N ALA A 255 -11.06 -54.93 5.05
CA ALA A 255 -10.66 -53.56 5.33
C ALA A 255 -9.72 -52.99 4.26
N LYS A 256 -8.87 -53.84 3.68
CA LYS A 256 -7.97 -53.49 2.58
C LYS A 256 -8.77 -53.24 1.29
N ALA A 257 -9.71 -54.11 0.93
CA ALA A 257 -10.58 -53.91 -0.23
C ALA A 257 -11.40 -52.62 -0.13
N ALA A 258 -11.94 -52.30 1.07
CA ALA A 258 -12.63 -51.04 1.32
C ALA A 258 -11.70 -49.82 1.18
N ALA A 259 -10.49 -49.87 1.75
CA ALA A 259 -9.51 -48.79 1.64
C ALA A 259 -8.98 -48.60 0.20
N GLU A 260 -8.83 -49.67 -0.58
CA GLU A 260 -8.48 -49.59 -2.01
C GLU A 260 -9.59 -48.94 -2.84
N HIS A 261 -10.86 -49.22 -2.52
CA HIS A 261 -11.98 -48.56 -3.17
C HIS A 261 -12.01 -47.06 -2.84
N GLU A 262 -11.90 -46.68 -1.56
CA GLU A 262 -11.84 -45.27 -1.14
C GLU A 262 -10.65 -44.53 -1.78
N LEU A 263 -9.47 -45.15 -1.86
CA LEU A 263 -8.29 -44.56 -2.50
C LEU A 263 -8.54 -44.28 -3.99
N ARG A 264 -9.18 -45.21 -4.71
CA ARG A 264 -9.50 -45.03 -6.14
C ARG A 264 -10.47 -43.86 -6.36
N VAL A 265 -11.45 -43.71 -5.48
CA VAL A 265 -12.40 -42.61 -5.49
C VAL A 265 -11.65 -41.28 -5.27
N ALA A 266 -10.90 -41.17 -4.18
CA ALA A 266 -10.11 -39.99 -3.84
C ALA A 266 -9.11 -39.58 -4.94
N GLN A 267 -8.46 -40.55 -5.58
CA GLN A 267 -7.56 -40.30 -6.72
C GLN A 267 -8.33 -39.66 -7.89
N THR A 268 -9.50 -40.21 -8.23
CA THR A 268 -10.33 -39.69 -9.33
C THR A 268 -10.80 -38.25 -9.05
N GLU A 269 -11.19 -37.95 -7.80
CA GLU A 269 -11.56 -36.57 -7.44
C GLU A 269 -10.38 -35.61 -7.48
N PHE A 270 -9.19 -36.04 -7.03
CA PHE A 270 -7.97 -35.25 -7.13
C PHE A 270 -7.62 -34.95 -8.59
N ASP A 271 -7.58 -35.97 -9.45
CA ASP A 271 -7.24 -35.81 -10.87
C ASP A 271 -8.22 -34.86 -11.57
N ARG A 272 -9.53 -35.03 -11.32
CA ARG A 272 -10.56 -34.12 -11.84
C ARG A 272 -10.35 -32.68 -11.35
N GLN A 273 -10.01 -32.50 -10.08
CA GLN A 273 -9.79 -31.18 -9.50
C GLN A 273 -8.48 -30.52 -9.99
N ALA A 274 -7.44 -31.33 -10.22
CA ALA A 274 -6.18 -30.89 -10.81
C ALA A 274 -6.40 -30.37 -12.23
N GLU A 275 -7.19 -31.08 -13.04
CA GLU A 275 -7.50 -30.64 -14.40
C GLU A 275 -8.32 -29.34 -14.45
N VAL A 276 -9.34 -29.22 -13.59
CA VAL A 276 -10.10 -27.95 -13.46
C VAL A 276 -9.17 -26.79 -13.11
N THR A 277 -8.27 -27.01 -12.14
CA THR A 277 -7.32 -25.98 -11.70
C THR A 277 -6.32 -25.65 -12.82
N ARG A 278 -5.81 -26.66 -13.53
CA ARG A 278 -4.89 -26.51 -14.66
C ARG A 278 -5.49 -25.62 -15.75
N LEU A 279 -6.71 -25.91 -16.19
CA LEU A 279 -7.39 -25.14 -17.24
C LEU A 279 -7.55 -23.66 -16.86
N LEU A 280 -7.89 -23.37 -15.60
CA LEU A 280 -7.98 -21.99 -15.11
C LEU A 280 -6.63 -21.27 -15.12
N LEU A 281 -5.56 -21.96 -14.71
CA LEU A 281 -4.21 -21.39 -14.67
C LEU A 281 -3.62 -21.20 -16.08
N GLU A 282 -3.97 -22.06 -17.04
CA GLU A 282 -3.62 -21.88 -18.45
C GLU A 282 -4.31 -20.65 -19.06
N GLY A 283 -5.54 -20.37 -18.63
CA GLY A 283 -6.30 -19.17 -19.01
C GLY A 283 -5.60 -17.84 -18.69
N ILE A 284 -4.65 -17.82 -17.74
CA ILE A 284 -3.90 -16.60 -17.37
C ILE A 284 -3.09 -16.04 -18.54
N SER A 285 -2.69 -16.88 -19.51
CA SER A 285 -2.02 -16.39 -20.71
C SER A 285 -2.91 -15.43 -21.52
N SER A 286 -4.22 -15.67 -21.56
CA SER A 286 -5.19 -14.76 -22.19
C SER A 286 -5.29 -13.44 -21.40
N THR A 287 -5.32 -13.53 -20.06
CA THR A 287 -5.29 -12.35 -19.18
C THR A 287 -4.07 -11.47 -19.46
N HIS A 288 -2.89 -12.05 -19.68
CA HIS A 288 -1.67 -11.29 -20.01
C HIS A 288 -1.81 -10.51 -21.32
N VAL A 289 -2.40 -11.10 -22.36
CA VAL A 289 -2.65 -10.39 -23.63
C VAL A 289 -3.58 -9.19 -23.39
N ASN A 290 -4.61 -9.36 -22.57
CA ASN A 290 -5.49 -8.25 -22.20
C ASN A 290 -4.75 -7.17 -21.40
N HIS A 291 -3.95 -7.54 -20.40
CA HIS A 291 -3.17 -6.59 -19.60
C HIS A 291 -2.14 -5.81 -20.44
N LEU A 292 -1.51 -6.45 -21.43
CA LEU A 292 -0.61 -5.78 -22.37
C LEU A 292 -1.35 -4.70 -23.18
N ARG A 293 -2.55 -5.02 -23.70
CA ARG A 293 -3.38 -4.04 -24.39
C ARG A 293 -3.74 -2.87 -23.47
N CYS A 294 -4.18 -3.15 -22.24
CA CYS A 294 -4.49 -2.11 -21.26
C CYS A 294 -3.29 -1.20 -20.98
N LEU A 295 -2.08 -1.75 -20.89
CA LEU A 295 -0.86 -0.94 -20.70
C LEU A 295 -0.61 0.02 -21.88
N HIS A 296 -0.79 -0.45 -23.11
CA HIS A 296 -0.68 0.43 -24.29
C HIS A 296 -1.73 1.54 -24.25
N GLU A 297 -2.99 1.21 -23.96
CA GLU A 297 -4.08 2.19 -23.86
C GLU A 297 -3.83 3.22 -22.75
N PHE A 298 -3.24 2.81 -21.62
CA PHE A 298 -2.87 3.72 -20.52
C PHE A 298 -1.77 4.72 -20.94
N VAL A 299 -0.73 4.23 -21.60
CA VAL A 299 0.38 5.09 -22.09
C VAL A 299 -0.12 6.08 -23.13
N GLU A 300 -0.97 5.64 -24.07
CA GLU A 300 -1.60 6.52 -25.05
C GLU A 300 -2.46 7.60 -24.39
N ALA A 301 -3.25 7.25 -23.36
CA ALA A 301 -4.04 8.22 -22.61
C ALA A 301 -3.16 9.27 -21.90
N GLN A 302 -2.04 8.84 -21.29
CA GLN A 302 -1.07 9.77 -20.69
C GLN A 302 -0.43 10.69 -21.74
N ALA A 303 -0.01 10.15 -22.88
CA ALA A 303 0.62 10.93 -23.95
C ALA A 303 -0.35 11.98 -24.52
N ALA A 304 -1.61 11.59 -24.75
CA ALA A 304 -2.66 12.49 -25.23
C ALA A 304 -2.89 13.65 -24.25
N TYR A 305 -2.99 13.35 -22.95
CA TYR A 305 -3.17 14.34 -21.89
C TYR A 305 -2.07 15.40 -21.87
N TYR A 306 -0.80 14.97 -21.82
CA TYR A 306 0.32 15.91 -21.77
C TYR A 306 0.47 16.73 -23.05
N THR A 307 0.19 16.11 -24.21
CA THR A 307 0.18 16.81 -25.50
C THR A 307 -0.88 17.90 -25.53
N GLN A 308 -2.10 17.60 -25.06
CA GLN A 308 -3.20 18.55 -24.98
C GLN A 308 -2.90 19.69 -24.01
N CYS A 309 -2.37 19.38 -22.82
CA CYS A 309 -1.98 20.38 -21.83
C CYS A 309 -0.90 21.33 -22.38
N HIS A 310 0.12 20.77 -23.03
CA HIS A 310 1.19 21.57 -23.63
C HIS A 310 0.63 22.51 -24.71
N LYS A 311 -0.24 22.00 -25.59
CA LYS A 311 -0.90 22.81 -26.62
C LYS A 311 -1.71 23.95 -26.01
N HIS A 312 -2.53 23.67 -24.99
CA HIS A 312 -3.32 24.70 -24.30
C HIS A 312 -2.43 25.80 -23.69
N MET A 313 -1.29 25.45 -23.10
CA MET A 313 -0.37 26.44 -22.53
C MET A 313 0.37 27.25 -23.60
N GLN A 314 0.75 26.64 -24.72
CA GLN A 314 1.33 27.38 -25.85
C GLN A 314 0.34 28.38 -26.45
N ASP A 315 -0.92 27.97 -26.62
CA ASP A 315 -1.96 28.84 -27.17
C ASP A 315 -2.27 30.01 -26.22
N LEU A 316 -2.31 29.76 -24.90
CA LEU A 316 -2.41 30.82 -23.89
C LEU A 316 -1.26 31.83 -23.99
N GLN A 317 -0.01 31.37 -24.09
CA GLN A 317 1.15 32.26 -24.22
C GLN A 317 1.06 33.15 -25.46
N LYS A 318 0.61 32.61 -26.60
CA LYS A 318 0.40 33.38 -27.83
C LYS A 318 -0.71 34.41 -27.66
N GLU A 319 -1.83 34.01 -27.07
CA GLU A 319 -3.00 34.89 -26.87
C GLU A 319 -2.66 36.07 -25.95
N LEU A 320 -1.94 35.82 -24.84
CA LEU A 320 -1.47 36.87 -23.94
C LEU A 320 -0.44 37.79 -24.61
N SER A 321 0.44 37.24 -25.46
CA SER A 321 1.43 38.04 -26.19
C SER A 321 0.75 38.98 -27.21
N SER A 322 -0.27 38.49 -27.90
CA SER A 322 -1.07 39.30 -28.83
C SER A 322 -1.89 40.38 -28.11
N ALA A 323 -2.53 40.03 -26.98
CA ALA A 323 -3.34 40.99 -26.20
C ALA A 323 -2.49 42.11 -25.58
N ASN A 324 -1.24 41.82 -25.20
CA ASN A 324 -0.31 42.81 -24.66
C ASN A 324 0.19 43.80 -25.73
N GLY A 325 0.32 43.38 -26.99
CA GLY A 325 0.75 44.24 -28.09
C GLY A 325 -0.20 45.40 -28.38
N ASP A 326 -1.50 45.19 -28.25
CA ASP A 326 -2.53 46.21 -28.52
C ASP A 326 -2.91 47.03 -27.27
N THR A 327 -2.67 46.51 -26.07
CA THR A 327 -3.17 47.12 -24.81
C THR A 327 -2.07 47.79 -23.98
N PHE A 328 -0.80 47.33 -24.06
CA PHE A 328 0.34 47.90 -23.31
C PHE A 328 1.65 47.80 -24.08
N PRO A 329 2.10 48.88 -24.74
CA PRO A 329 3.37 48.86 -25.47
C PRO A 329 4.63 48.69 -24.61
N ASN A 330 4.55 48.60 -23.26
CA ASN A 330 5.77 48.66 -22.42
C ASN A 330 5.70 48.09 -20.99
N ALA A 331 4.63 47.39 -20.57
CA ALA A 331 4.51 46.96 -19.17
C ALA A 331 5.35 45.71 -18.79
N PHE A 332 5.74 44.89 -19.77
CA PHE A 332 6.42 43.60 -19.54
C PHE A 332 7.61 43.35 -20.47
N ALA A 333 8.35 44.39 -20.88
CA ALA A 333 9.63 44.22 -21.55
C ALA A 333 10.69 43.63 -20.58
N VAL A 334 10.51 42.37 -20.20
CA VAL A 334 11.48 41.59 -19.44
C VAL A 334 12.52 41.08 -20.43
N ASN A 335 13.71 41.67 -20.29
CA ASN A 335 15.00 41.36 -20.89
C ASN A 335 15.16 39.91 -21.42
N ALA A 336 14.84 39.70 -22.71
CA ALA A 336 15.26 38.52 -23.46
C ALA A 336 16.73 38.67 -23.87
N SER A 337 17.65 38.49 -22.92
CA SER A 337 19.09 38.46 -23.23
C SER A 337 19.83 37.37 -22.48
N THR A 338 19.34 36.12 -22.55
CA THR A 338 20.21 34.94 -22.45
C THR A 338 19.55 33.76 -23.16
N SER A 339 19.90 33.52 -24.42
CA SER A 339 20.12 32.21 -25.05
C SER A 339 20.01 32.33 -26.58
N GLY A 340 21.14 32.24 -27.28
CA GLY A 340 21.16 32.15 -28.74
C GLY A 340 22.51 32.49 -29.36
N VAL A 341 23.55 31.68 -29.11
CA VAL A 341 24.74 31.68 -29.97
C VAL A 341 24.62 30.49 -30.92
N SER A 342 24.18 30.81 -32.15
CA SER A 342 24.26 29.93 -33.31
C SER A 342 25.68 29.89 -33.87
N ALA A 343 25.99 28.76 -34.50
CA ALA A 343 27.32 28.31 -34.92
C ALA A 343 27.93 29.02 -36.14
N GLY A 344 29.27 29.18 -36.07
CA GLY A 344 30.22 29.02 -37.19
C GLY A 344 30.87 30.29 -37.76
N PRO A 345 32.04 30.19 -38.43
CA PRO A 345 33.23 29.38 -38.17
C PRO A 345 34.51 30.24 -37.98
N SER A 346 35.58 29.65 -37.43
CA SER A 346 36.90 30.28 -37.22
C SER A 346 37.64 30.65 -38.53
N PRO A 347 38.62 31.57 -38.46
CA PRO A 347 40.01 31.12 -38.60
C PRO A 347 41.01 31.75 -37.60
N LEU A 348 42.23 31.22 -37.70
CA LEU A 348 43.37 31.18 -36.78
C LEU A 348 44.08 32.50 -36.38
N SER A 349 44.74 32.38 -35.22
CA SER A 349 46.05 32.96 -34.81
C SER A 349 46.14 34.42 -34.35
N THR A 350 46.50 34.67 -33.07
CA THR A 350 47.90 34.81 -32.57
C THR A 350 47.94 35.22 -31.08
N ALA A 351 48.87 34.63 -30.32
CA ALA A 351 49.49 34.96 -29.01
C ALA A 351 48.91 36.12 -28.14
N THR A 352 48.78 36.03 -26.81
CA THR A 352 49.89 35.89 -25.82
C THR A 352 49.29 35.72 -24.39
N LEU A 353 49.97 34.95 -23.52
CA LEU A 353 49.67 34.64 -22.10
C LEU A 353 50.09 35.81 -21.14
N PRO A 354 50.18 35.63 -19.80
CA PRO A 354 49.10 35.55 -18.79
C PRO A 354 49.40 36.42 -17.52
N GLY A 355 48.54 36.43 -16.49
CA GLY A 355 49.03 36.69 -15.12
C GLY A 355 48.13 37.38 -14.09
N ALA A 356 47.56 36.56 -13.19
CA ALA A 356 47.53 36.67 -11.71
C ALA A 356 47.04 37.93 -10.96
N SER A 357 45.90 37.73 -10.25
CA SER A 357 45.69 37.95 -8.80
C SER A 357 45.23 39.33 -8.23
N PRO A 358 44.52 39.31 -7.06
CA PRO A 358 43.62 40.37 -6.50
C PRO A 358 44.40 41.33 -5.55
N PRO A 359 43.86 42.24 -4.68
CA PRO A 359 42.55 42.29 -3.98
C PRO A 359 41.95 43.72 -3.72
N SER A 360 40.91 43.77 -2.87
CA SER A 360 40.60 44.80 -1.85
C SER A 360 39.20 45.47 -1.90
N ARG A 361 38.65 45.58 -0.68
CA ARG A 361 37.35 46.12 -0.21
C ARG A 361 37.60 47.55 0.36
N PRO A 362 36.58 48.23 0.94
CA PRO A 362 35.51 49.11 0.41
C PRO A 362 35.86 50.62 0.60
N PRO A 363 34.95 51.63 0.57
CA PRO A 363 33.97 51.91 1.67
C PRO A 363 32.60 52.53 1.25
N ASN A 364 31.64 52.49 2.18
CA ASN A 364 30.42 53.34 2.24
C ASN A 364 30.78 54.77 2.72
N PRO A 365 29.93 55.79 2.43
CA PRO A 365 29.06 56.43 3.45
C PRO A 365 27.67 56.81 2.87
N SER A 366 26.51 56.64 3.51
CA SER A 366 25.90 57.18 4.75
C SER A 366 25.35 58.63 4.67
N ASN A 367 24.06 58.76 5.04
CA ASN A 367 23.23 59.93 5.47
C ASN A 367 22.48 60.69 4.34
N ALA A 368 21.23 61.18 4.48
CA ALA A 368 20.30 61.48 5.59
C ALA A 368 18.85 61.52 5.00
N LEU A 369 17.80 60.96 5.64
CA LEU A 369 16.91 61.51 6.68
C LEU A 369 15.77 62.45 6.17
N GLU A 370 14.51 62.02 6.32
CA GLU A 370 13.34 62.75 6.89
C GLU A 370 12.05 61.91 6.74
N SER A 371 11.45 61.45 7.85
CA SER A 371 10.23 61.97 8.51
C SER A 371 8.94 61.71 7.68
N SER A 372 7.86 61.08 8.15
CA SER A 372 7.16 61.17 9.43
C SER A 372 6.11 60.05 9.53
N THR A 373 5.80 59.67 10.77
CA THR A 373 4.76 58.72 11.22
C THR A 373 3.35 58.93 10.68
N LEU A 374 2.69 57.83 10.26
CA LEU A 374 1.27 57.59 10.51
C LEU A 374 1.04 56.14 10.99
N LYS A 375 0.30 56.06 12.08
CA LYS A 375 -0.03 54.88 12.88
C LYS A 375 -0.90 53.93 12.04
N ILE A 376 -0.44 52.71 11.85
CA ILE A 376 -1.31 51.61 11.42
C ILE A 376 -2.05 51.16 12.69
N GLU A 377 -3.38 51.29 12.67
CA GLU A 377 -4.24 50.64 13.64
C GLU A 377 -3.89 49.15 13.69
N GLU A 378 -3.41 48.76 14.86
CA GLU A 378 -3.27 47.38 15.28
C GLU A 378 -4.66 46.74 15.26
N VAL A 379 -5.03 46.19 14.10
CA VAL A 379 -6.10 45.20 14.00
C VAL A 379 -5.58 43.98 14.76
N LYS A 380 -5.93 43.97 16.04
CA LYS A 380 -5.84 42.88 17.01
C LYS A 380 -5.68 41.52 16.31
N PRO A 381 -4.54 40.82 16.45
CA PRO A 381 -4.45 39.44 15.96
C PRO A 381 -5.51 38.63 16.71
N PRO A 382 -6.39 37.88 16.02
CA PRO A 382 -7.31 36.99 16.71
C PRO A 382 -6.48 35.85 17.31
N ALA A 383 -6.30 35.94 18.62
CA ALA A 383 -5.90 34.91 19.57
C ALA A 383 -4.75 33.96 19.15
N THR A 384 -3.59 34.17 19.78
CA THR A 384 -2.77 33.07 20.33
C THR A 384 -3.64 32.24 21.28
N GLY A 385 -4.57 31.47 20.72
CA GLY A 385 -5.54 30.68 21.45
C GLY A 385 -5.12 29.24 21.43
N THR A 386 -4.78 28.70 22.60
CA THR A 386 -4.76 27.26 22.83
C THR A 386 -6.13 26.70 22.44
N ARG A 387 -6.16 25.79 21.46
CA ARG A 387 -7.38 25.10 21.02
C ARG A 387 -7.37 23.68 21.52
N LYS A 388 -8.55 23.09 21.73
CA LYS A 388 -8.62 21.64 21.95
C LYS A 388 -8.62 20.96 20.60
N ALA A 389 -7.93 19.85 20.48
CA ALA A 389 -7.91 19.03 19.29
C ALA A 389 -8.21 17.59 19.66
N LYS A 390 -9.02 16.93 18.85
CA LYS A 390 -9.21 15.49 18.92
C LYS A 390 -8.19 14.83 18.00
N VAL A 391 -7.46 13.85 18.51
CA VAL A 391 -6.51 13.08 17.74
C VAL A 391 -7.27 12.09 16.85
N LEU A 392 -7.01 12.14 15.54
CA LEU A 392 -7.69 11.29 14.56
C LEU A 392 -7.02 9.92 14.41
N TYR A 393 -5.70 9.85 14.61
CA TYR A 393 -4.90 8.64 14.44
C TYR A 393 -3.78 8.57 15.47
N ASP A 394 -3.33 7.36 15.79
CA ASP A 394 -2.14 7.16 16.61
C ASP A 394 -0.92 7.80 15.91
N TYR A 395 -0.10 8.54 16.67
CA TYR A 395 1.13 9.16 16.19
C TYR A 395 2.26 8.83 17.14
N ASP A 396 3.31 8.17 16.66
CA ASP A 396 4.52 7.92 17.44
C ASP A 396 5.53 9.06 17.19
N ALA A 397 6.00 9.69 18.28
CA ALA A 397 6.98 10.77 18.20
C ALA A 397 8.30 10.25 17.61
N ALA A 398 8.81 10.92 16.58
CA ALA A 398 10.06 10.54 15.93
C ALA A 398 11.29 10.86 16.80
N ASP A 399 11.21 11.91 17.62
CA ASP A 399 12.25 12.33 18.54
C ASP A 399 11.69 12.94 19.84
N THR A 400 12.58 13.42 20.71
CA THR A 400 12.20 14.03 21.99
C THR A 400 11.56 15.42 21.88
N SER A 401 11.52 16.01 20.68
CA SER A 401 10.87 17.30 20.41
C SER A 401 9.40 17.14 20.00
N GLU A 402 8.97 15.91 19.70
CA GLU A 402 7.62 15.55 19.28
C GLU A 402 6.83 14.87 20.42
N LEU A 403 5.50 14.91 20.34
CA LEU A 403 4.61 14.28 21.32
C LEU A 403 3.87 13.10 20.69
N SER A 404 3.94 11.93 21.31
CA SER A 404 3.20 10.75 20.84
C SER A 404 1.72 10.83 21.23
N LEU A 405 0.84 10.57 20.27
CA LEU A 405 -0.61 10.71 20.37
C LEU A 405 -1.32 9.36 20.20
N LEU A 406 -2.46 9.21 20.86
CA LEU A 406 -3.37 8.08 20.66
C LEU A 406 -4.67 8.56 20.00
N ALA A 407 -5.20 7.78 19.07
CA ALA A 407 -6.45 8.06 18.39
C ALA A 407 -7.59 8.24 19.40
N ASP A 408 -8.50 9.15 19.09
CA ASP A 408 -9.60 9.60 19.95
C ASP A 408 -9.18 10.31 21.26
N GLU A 409 -7.90 10.57 21.50
CA GLU A 409 -7.43 11.38 22.63
C GLU A 409 -7.72 12.88 22.41
N LEU A 410 -8.03 13.61 23.49
CA LEU A 410 -8.24 15.06 23.45
C LEU A 410 -7.03 15.79 24.03
N ILE A 411 -6.36 16.59 23.19
CA ILE A 411 -5.14 17.33 23.57
C ILE A 411 -5.34 18.84 23.39
N THR A 412 -4.49 19.65 24.04
CA THR A 412 -4.47 21.10 23.81
C THR A 412 -3.38 21.44 22.81
N VAL A 413 -3.66 22.27 21.80
CA VAL A 413 -2.72 22.62 20.74
C VAL A 413 -2.63 24.13 20.50
N TYR A 414 -1.45 24.62 20.15
CA TYR A 414 -1.22 26.02 19.79
C TYR A 414 -0.04 26.19 18.83
N THR A 415 -0.05 27.31 18.10
CA THR A 415 1.05 27.71 17.20
C THR A 415 2.10 28.51 17.97
N VAL A 416 3.36 28.38 17.59
CA VAL A 416 4.48 29.17 18.12
C VAL A 416 5.10 29.97 16.96
N PRO A 417 5.53 31.24 17.15
CA PRO A 417 6.15 32.02 16.07
C PRO A 417 7.38 31.34 15.47
N GLY A 418 7.42 31.23 14.15
CA GLY A 418 8.52 30.58 13.41
C GLY A 418 8.40 29.06 13.28
N MET A 419 7.28 28.45 13.69
CA MET A 419 7.00 27.03 13.49
C MET A 419 6.33 26.77 12.13
N ASP A 420 6.63 25.62 11.52
CA ASP A 420 6.05 25.21 10.25
C ASP A 420 4.52 25.09 10.31
N PRO A 421 3.79 25.48 9.25
CA PRO A 421 2.32 25.47 9.22
C PRO A 421 1.69 24.08 9.41
N ASP A 422 2.44 23.02 9.10
CA ASP A 422 1.98 21.63 9.21
C ASP A 422 2.12 21.05 10.62
N TRP A 423 2.65 21.84 11.56
CA TRP A 423 2.94 21.43 12.93
C TRP A 423 2.33 22.36 13.98
N LEU A 424 1.82 21.75 15.05
CA LEU A 424 1.37 22.45 16.25
C LEU A 424 2.14 21.95 17.47
N ILE A 425 2.18 22.74 18.55
CA ILE A 425 2.63 22.23 19.85
C ILE A 425 1.43 21.62 20.54
N GLY A 426 1.49 20.31 20.78
CA GLY A 426 0.52 19.56 21.57
C GLY A 426 0.93 19.48 23.04
N GLU A 427 -0.03 19.62 23.93
CA GLU A 427 0.12 19.51 25.38
C GLU A 427 -0.86 18.47 25.92
N ARG A 428 -0.29 17.41 26.49
CA ARG A 428 -1.00 16.32 27.18
C ARG A 428 -0.49 16.25 28.62
N GLY A 429 -1.22 16.90 29.53
CA GLY A 429 -0.82 17.01 30.94
C GLY A 429 0.53 17.71 31.07
N ASN A 430 1.54 17.02 31.62
CA ASN A 430 2.90 17.56 31.79
C ASN A 430 3.82 17.35 30.57
N GLN A 431 3.35 16.67 29.52
CA GLN A 431 4.14 16.40 28.32
C GLN A 431 3.75 17.39 27.22
N LYS A 432 4.77 18.00 26.59
CA LYS A 432 4.60 18.91 25.46
C LYS A 432 5.55 18.53 24.34
N GLY A 433 5.10 18.67 23.11
CA GLY A 433 5.92 18.40 21.93
C GLY A 433 5.20 18.77 20.64
N LYS A 434 5.94 18.75 19.54
CA LYS A 434 5.38 18.99 18.21
C LYS A 434 4.46 17.84 17.80
N VAL A 435 3.35 18.18 17.17
CA VAL A 435 2.34 17.24 16.66
C VAL A 435 1.91 17.69 15.26
N PRO A 436 1.76 16.77 14.31
CA PRO A 436 1.35 17.12 12.96
C PRO A 436 -0.13 17.49 12.89
N VAL A 437 -0.46 18.57 12.19
CA VAL A 437 -1.84 19.07 12.04
C VAL A 437 -2.74 18.04 11.36
N THR A 438 -2.21 17.23 10.45
CA THR A 438 -2.95 16.21 9.69
C THR A 438 -3.50 15.08 10.55
N TYR A 439 -2.99 14.92 11.79
CA TYR A 439 -3.44 13.91 12.74
C TYR A 439 -4.46 14.46 13.74
N LEU A 440 -4.89 15.72 13.57
CA LEU A 440 -5.70 16.44 14.51
C LEU A 440 -6.97 17.00 13.86
N GLU A 441 -8.08 16.87 14.57
CA GLU A 441 -9.30 17.62 14.32
C GLU A 441 -9.38 18.76 15.34
N LEU A 442 -9.17 19.99 14.88
CA LEU A 442 -9.25 21.18 15.74
C LEU A 442 -10.70 21.42 16.13
N LEU A 443 -10.97 21.38 17.43
CA LEU A 443 -12.28 21.67 18.00
C LEU A 443 -12.35 23.19 18.25
N SER A 444 -13.36 23.84 17.65
CA SER A 444 -13.58 25.29 17.75
C SER A 444 -13.96 25.75 19.14
#